data_AF-A0A9P1R5X7-F1
#
_entry.id   AF-A0A9P1R5X7-F1
#
_cell.length_a   1.000
_cell.length_b   1.000
_cell.length_c   1.000
_cell.angle_alpha   90.00
_cell.angle_beta   90.00
_cell.angle_gamma   90.00
#
_symmetry.space_group_name_H-M   'P 1'
#
loop_
_entity.id
_entity.type
_entity.pdbx_description
1 polymer ?
#
loop_
_entity_poly.entity_id
_entity_poly.type
_entity_poly.pdbx_seq_one_letter_code
_entity_poly.pdbx_strand_id
1 'polypeptide(L)'
;MALSDERRGIGARNEAIRRAGGQRVEAERRGDQGLTAALNRLIEPERQARALRKIDPRGALDAKRGRADYNPAGKQLGGGGGIASPLIEEDAAQREYYELQTIPTSDGLAWLRYRSVKKIVMTDASGAEVVMEYANDVSQ
;
A
#
# COMPACT_ATOMS: atom_id res chain seq x y z
N MET A 1 -45.81 24.44 51.53
CA MET A 1 -44.98 23.26 51.15
C MET A 1 -43.68 23.63 50.41
N ALA A 2 -43.64 24.68 49.59
CA ALA A 2 -42.44 25.03 48.82
C ALA A 2 -41.18 25.37 49.67
N LEU A 3 -41.35 26.05 50.81
CA LEU A 3 -40.22 26.53 51.63
C LEU A 3 -39.46 25.41 52.37
N SER A 4 -40.09 24.26 52.59
CA SER A 4 -39.44 23.09 53.21
C SER A 4 -38.61 22.29 52.23
N ASP A 5 -38.99 22.27 50.95
CA ASP A 5 -38.27 21.58 49.89
C ASP A 5 -36.99 22.33 49.51
N GLU A 6 -37.07 23.65 49.49
CA GLU A 6 -35.92 24.53 49.24
C GLU A 6 -34.86 24.41 50.35
N ARG A 7 -35.26 24.36 51.63
CA ARG A 7 -34.33 24.13 52.75
C ARG A 7 -33.66 22.76 52.68
N ARG A 8 -34.41 21.71 52.30
CA ARG A 8 -33.84 20.37 52.09
C ARG A 8 -32.84 20.36 50.93
N GLY A 9 -33.14 21.05 49.83
CA GLY A 9 -32.24 21.20 48.69
C GLY A 9 -30.94 21.93 49.03
N ILE A 10 -31.02 23.01 49.82
CA ILE A 10 -29.85 23.75 50.31
C ILE A 10 -29.01 22.86 51.25
N GLY A 11 -29.67 22.10 52.14
CA GLY A 11 -29.00 21.15 53.02
C GLY A 11 -28.19 20.10 52.26
N ALA A 12 -28.81 19.46 51.26
CA ALA A 12 -28.17 18.46 50.42
C ALA A 12 -26.98 19.03 49.62
N ARG A 13 -27.09 20.25 49.10
CA ARG A 13 -25.99 20.95 48.42
C ARG A 13 -24.83 21.24 49.36
N ASN A 14 -25.12 21.74 50.56
CA ASN A 14 -24.09 22.04 51.56
C ASN A 14 -23.38 20.79 52.06
N GLU A 15 -24.06 19.64 52.08
CA GLU A 15 -23.45 18.36 52.41
C GLU A 15 -22.57 17.83 51.27
N ALA A 16 -23.03 17.94 50.02
CA ALA A 16 -22.25 17.55 48.84
C ALA A 16 -20.96 18.37 48.72
N ILE A 17 -21.03 19.68 48.96
CA ILE A 17 -19.85 20.57 48.96
C ILE A 17 -18.85 20.13 50.04
N ARG A 18 -19.33 19.80 51.25
CA ARG A 18 -18.46 19.33 52.34
C ARG A 18 -17.82 17.98 52.03
N ARG A 19 -18.56 17.04 51.45
CA ARG A 19 -18.03 15.74 51.02
C ARG A 19 -16.99 15.88 49.91
N ALA A 20 -17.25 16.71 48.90
CA ALA A 20 -16.31 16.97 47.81
C ALA A 20 -15.02 17.65 48.30
N GLY A 21 -15.14 18.61 49.23
CA GLY A 21 -13.98 19.25 49.86
C GLY A 21 -13.13 18.26 50.66
N GLY A 22 -13.77 17.38 51.45
CA GLY A 22 -13.07 16.32 52.18
C GLY A 22 -12.33 15.34 51.28
N GLN A 23 -12.98 14.89 50.20
CA GLN A 23 -12.36 14.00 49.20
C GLN A 23 -11.15 14.64 48.53
N ARG A 24 -11.20 15.95 48.24
CA ARG A 24 -10.08 16.69 47.66
C ARG A 24 -8.89 16.78 48.62
N VAL A 25 -9.14 17.10 49.89
CA VAL A 25 -8.08 17.18 50.91
C VAL A 25 -7.47 15.80 51.18
N GLU A 26 -8.29 14.74 51.17
CA GLU A 26 -7.79 13.39 51.28
C GLU A 26 -6.95 12.98 50.08
N ALA A 27 -7.36 13.30 48.85
CA ALA A 27 -6.58 13.06 47.64
C ALA A 27 -5.22 13.78 47.70
N GLU A 28 -5.23 15.09 48.01
CA GLU A 28 -4.01 15.89 48.19
C GLU A 28 -3.09 15.30 49.27
N ARG A 29 -3.64 14.81 50.39
CA ARG A 29 -2.86 14.21 51.49
C ARG A 29 -2.38 12.78 51.20
N ARG A 30 -3.13 12.00 50.42
CA ARG A 30 -2.73 10.64 50.01
C ARG A 30 -1.60 10.65 48.97
N GLY A 31 -1.11 11.83 48.59
CA GLY A 31 -0.01 12.00 47.66
C GLY A 31 -0.45 11.71 46.23
N ASP A 32 -1.60 12.28 45.84
CA ASP A 32 -2.19 11.98 44.55
C ASP A 32 -1.21 12.23 43.41
N GLN A 33 -1.41 11.42 42.39
CA GLN A 33 -0.65 11.19 41.16
C GLN A 33 0.01 12.44 40.54
N GLY A 34 -0.45 13.66 40.85
CA GLY A 34 0.15 14.92 40.45
C GLY A 34 1.58 15.16 40.97
N LEU A 35 1.89 14.86 42.25
CA LEU A 35 3.25 15.05 42.77
C LEU A 35 4.22 14.03 42.17
N THR A 36 3.83 12.75 42.14
CA THR A 36 4.65 11.68 41.55
C THR A 36 4.81 11.87 40.04
N ALA A 37 3.77 12.30 39.32
CA ALA A 37 3.87 12.64 37.91
C ALA A 37 4.72 13.88 37.67
N ALA A 38 4.68 14.88 38.56
CA ALA A 38 5.55 16.05 38.48
C ALA A 38 7.03 15.68 38.74
N LEU A 39 7.30 14.81 39.72
CA LEU A 39 8.63 14.28 39.99
C LEU A 39 9.15 13.44 38.81
N ASN A 40 8.32 12.56 38.25
CA ASN A 40 8.66 11.78 37.05
C ASN A 40 8.87 12.64 35.80
N ARG A 41 8.33 13.87 35.77
CA ARG A 41 8.56 14.85 34.70
C ARG A 41 9.86 15.63 34.89
N LEU A 42 10.30 15.79 36.13
CA LEU A 42 11.57 16.45 36.50
C LEU A 42 12.77 15.51 36.32
N ILE A 43 12.57 14.21 36.54
CA ILE A 43 13.52 13.17 36.16
C ILE A 43 13.41 13.04 34.64
N GLU A 44 14.15 13.90 33.91
CA GLU A 44 14.27 13.82 32.46
C GLU A 44 14.62 12.37 32.07
N PRO A 45 13.73 11.62 31.40
CA PRO A 45 14.17 10.37 30.80
C PRO A 45 15.18 10.76 29.74
N GLU A 46 16.42 10.31 29.90
CA GLU A 46 17.53 10.54 28.98
C GLU A 46 17.01 10.28 27.56
N ARG A 47 16.80 11.34 26.78
CA ARG A 47 16.23 11.21 25.44
C ARG A 47 17.25 10.43 24.64
N GLN A 48 16.94 9.16 24.34
CA GLN A 48 17.80 8.33 23.50
C GLN A 48 18.05 9.08 22.20
N ALA A 49 19.26 9.59 22.05
CA ALA A 49 19.66 10.30 20.85
C ALA A 49 19.58 9.31 19.69
N ARG A 50 18.71 9.62 18.72
CA ARG A 50 18.52 8.76 17.55
C ARG A 50 19.84 8.71 16.80
N ALA A 51 20.48 7.54 16.78
CA ALA A 51 21.72 7.35 16.05
C ALA A 51 21.50 7.67 14.56
N LEU A 52 22.47 8.37 13.97
CA LEU A 52 22.47 8.66 12.54
C LEU A 52 22.52 7.35 11.75
N ARG A 53 21.74 7.28 10.66
CA ARG A 53 21.81 6.15 9.73
C ARG A 53 23.16 6.19 9.02
N LYS A 54 23.88 5.07 8.99
CA LYS A 54 25.05 4.92 8.12
C LYS A 54 24.57 4.99 6.67
N ILE A 55 25.20 5.86 5.88
CA ILE A 55 25.00 5.96 4.45
C ILE A 55 26.10 5.15 3.79
N ASP A 56 25.76 4.33 2.81
CA ASP A 56 26.74 3.57 2.04
C ASP A 56 27.68 4.51 1.27
N PRO A 57 28.97 4.15 1.14
CA PRO A 57 29.94 4.99 0.45
C PRO A 57 29.53 5.22 -1.01
N ARG A 58 29.59 6.48 -1.45
CA ARG A 58 29.34 6.85 -2.86
C ARG A 58 30.63 6.61 -3.64
N GLY A 59 30.58 5.72 -4.63
CA GLY A 59 31.74 5.39 -5.46
C GLY A 59 31.58 4.04 -6.15
N ALA A 60 32.64 3.61 -6.86
CA ALA A 60 32.70 2.26 -7.42
C ALA A 60 32.70 1.24 -6.28
N LEU A 61 31.67 0.39 -6.25
CA LEU A 61 31.64 -0.78 -5.38
C LEU A 61 32.48 -1.88 -6.04
N ASP A 62 33.24 -2.61 -5.23
CA ASP A 62 33.97 -3.78 -5.72
C ASP A 62 33.02 -4.77 -6.39
N ALA A 63 33.45 -5.34 -7.52
CA ALA A 63 32.67 -6.30 -8.27
C ALA A 63 32.40 -7.54 -7.40
N LYS A 64 31.15 -7.68 -6.94
CA LYS A 64 30.69 -8.88 -6.23
C LYS A 64 30.07 -9.84 -7.25
N ARG A 65 30.39 -11.13 -7.10
CA ARG A 65 29.72 -12.19 -7.86
C ARG A 65 28.28 -12.28 -7.36
N GLY A 66 27.32 -11.98 -8.24
CA GLY A 66 25.91 -12.19 -7.95
C GLY A 66 25.64 -13.69 -7.74
N ARG A 67 24.97 -14.02 -6.63
CA ARG A 67 24.44 -15.36 -6.38
C ARG A 67 22.92 -15.26 -6.43
N ALA A 68 22.31 -16.05 -7.32
CA ALA A 68 20.88 -16.32 -7.26
C ALA A 68 20.71 -17.65 -6.53
N ASP A 69 19.89 -17.68 -5.49
CA ASP A 69 19.52 -18.93 -4.85
C ASP A 69 18.54 -19.68 -5.78
N TYR A 70 18.83 -20.95 -6.04
CA TYR A 70 18.00 -21.82 -6.87
C TYR A 70 16.66 -22.06 -6.16
N ASN A 71 15.55 -21.70 -6.82
CA ASN A 71 14.20 -21.94 -6.32
C ASN A 71 13.63 -23.25 -6.93
N PRO A 72 13.61 -24.37 -6.18
CA PRO A 72 13.20 -25.68 -6.70
C PRO A 72 11.69 -25.79 -6.95
N ALA A 73 10.89 -24.86 -6.41
CA ALA A 73 9.47 -24.74 -6.72
C ALA A 73 9.30 -23.40 -7.40
N GLY A 74 8.81 -23.34 -8.65
CA GLY A 74 8.50 -22.09 -9.36
C GLY A 74 7.43 -21.19 -8.68
N LYS A 75 7.23 -21.29 -7.36
CA LYS A 75 6.43 -20.37 -6.56
C LYS A 75 7.18 -19.04 -6.48
N GLN A 76 6.70 -18.07 -7.26
CA GLN A 76 7.04 -16.66 -7.14
C GLN A 76 6.91 -16.23 -5.68
N LEU A 77 8.04 -16.03 -5.02
CA LEU A 77 8.14 -15.24 -3.80
C LEU A 77 7.92 -13.78 -4.19
N GLY A 78 6.65 -13.35 -4.25
CA GLY A 78 6.23 -11.94 -4.28
C GLY A 78 6.73 -11.09 -5.47
N GLY A 79 5.84 -10.81 -6.41
CA GLY A 79 5.88 -9.56 -7.19
C GLY A 79 6.76 -9.53 -8.45
N GLY A 80 6.97 -10.65 -9.14
CA GLY A 80 7.54 -10.65 -10.49
C GLY A 80 6.45 -10.99 -11.51
N GLY A 81 5.79 -10.00 -12.12
CA GLY A 81 4.75 -10.19 -13.14
C GLY A 81 5.30 -10.67 -14.50
N GLY A 82 5.92 -11.86 -14.50
CA GLY A 82 6.42 -12.49 -15.72
C GLY A 82 5.39 -13.41 -16.36
N ILE A 83 5.39 -13.45 -17.68
CA ILE A 83 4.64 -14.41 -18.49
C ILE A 83 5.45 -15.71 -18.60
N ALA A 84 4.84 -16.86 -18.35
CA ALA A 84 5.54 -18.14 -18.40
C ALA A 84 5.68 -18.64 -19.85
N SER A 85 6.90 -18.80 -20.36
CA SER A 85 7.14 -19.36 -21.70
C SER A 85 7.10 -20.90 -21.70
N PRO A 86 6.66 -21.56 -22.79
CA PRO A 86 6.21 -20.98 -24.06
C PRO A 86 4.80 -20.39 -23.99
N LEU A 87 4.53 -19.44 -24.90
CA LEU A 87 3.17 -19.01 -25.23
C LEU A 87 2.63 -19.88 -26.36
N ILE A 88 1.43 -20.42 -26.17
CA ILE A 88 0.74 -21.25 -27.15
C ILE A 88 -0.55 -20.56 -27.54
N GLU A 89 -0.77 -20.40 -28.83
CA GLU A 89 -2.08 -19.98 -29.34
C GLU A 89 -2.96 -21.21 -29.50
N GLU A 90 -3.99 -21.31 -28.68
CA GLU A 90 -4.89 -22.47 -28.69
C GLU A 90 -5.93 -22.40 -29.81
N ASP A 91 -6.41 -21.20 -30.12
CA ASP A 91 -7.46 -20.98 -31.11
C ASP A 91 -7.20 -19.73 -31.96
N ALA A 92 -6.85 -19.94 -33.23
CA ALA A 92 -6.62 -18.88 -34.19
C ALA A 92 -7.89 -18.10 -34.57
N ALA A 93 -9.09 -18.62 -34.28
CA ALA A 93 -10.34 -17.91 -34.52
C ALA A 93 -10.57 -16.75 -33.54
N GLN A 94 -9.86 -16.74 -32.40
CA GLN A 94 -9.88 -15.66 -31.42
C GLN A 94 -9.11 -14.41 -31.88
N ARG A 95 -8.42 -14.47 -33.04
CA ARG A 95 -7.67 -13.33 -33.58
C ARG A 95 -8.62 -12.24 -34.08
N GLU A 96 -8.40 -11.02 -33.60
CA GLU A 96 -9.02 -9.85 -34.21
C GLU A 96 -8.06 -9.21 -35.21
N TYR A 97 -8.62 -8.67 -36.29
CA TYR A 97 -7.88 -7.98 -37.34
C TYR A 97 -8.46 -6.59 -37.54
N TYR A 98 -7.60 -5.65 -37.91
CA TYR A 98 -8.04 -4.33 -38.38
C TYR A 98 -8.83 -4.43 -39.70
N GLU A 99 -9.37 -3.28 -40.11
CA GLU A 99 -10.07 -3.13 -41.38
C GLU A 99 -9.14 -3.47 -42.57
N LEU A 100 -9.74 -4.00 -43.64
CA LEU A 100 -9.02 -4.35 -44.85
C LEU A 100 -8.51 -3.10 -45.57
N GLN A 101 -7.18 -2.99 -45.67
CA GLN A 101 -6.52 -1.92 -46.41
C GLN A 101 -6.09 -2.40 -47.80
N THR A 102 -6.08 -1.46 -48.75
CA THR A 102 -5.59 -1.69 -50.11
C THR A 102 -4.31 -0.90 -50.29
N ILE A 103 -3.19 -1.61 -50.46
CA ILE A 103 -1.85 -1.04 -50.50
C ILE A 103 -1.34 -1.14 -51.95
N PRO A 104 -1.11 -0.02 -52.64
CA PRO A 104 -0.51 -0.06 -53.98
C PRO A 104 0.96 -0.49 -53.90
N THR A 105 1.42 -1.23 -54.90
CA THR A 105 2.86 -1.43 -55.11
C THR A 105 3.53 -0.12 -55.49
N SER A 106 4.86 -0.03 -55.32
CA SER A 106 5.62 1.19 -55.61
C SER A 106 5.52 1.65 -57.07
N ASP A 107 5.29 0.72 -57.99
CA ASP A 107 5.09 0.98 -59.43
C ASP A 107 3.62 1.19 -59.82
N GLY A 108 2.68 1.02 -58.88
CA GLY A 108 1.24 1.20 -59.08
C GLY A 108 0.56 0.17 -60.00
N LEU A 109 1.26 -0.91 -60.39
CA LEU A 109 0.73 -1.93 -61.29
C LEU A 109 -0.09 -3.01 -60.57
N ALA A 110 0.06 -3.15 -59.27
CA ALA A 110 -0.65 -4.10 -58.46
C ALA A 110 -1.10 -3.50 -57.12
N TRP A 111 -2.09 -4.15 -56.51
CA TRP A 111 -2.64 -3.76 -55.20
C TRP A 111 -2.71 -4.99 -54.30
N LEU A 112 -2.16 -4.87 -53.09
CA LEU A 112 -2.26 -5.86 -52.04
C LEU A 112 -3.45 -5.52 -51.13
N ARG A 113 -4.35 -6.48 -50.94
CA ARG A 113 -5.41 -6.37 -49.93
C ARG A 113 -4.95 -7.07 -48.66
N TYR A 114 -4.76 -6.32 -47.57
CA TYR A 114 -4.16 -6.83 -46.35
C TYR A 114 -4.92 -6.38 -45.10
N ARG A 115 -4.99 -7.28 -44.11
CA ARG A 115 -5.52 -7.00 -42.77
C ARG A 115 -4.41 -7.24 -41.76
N SER A 116 -3.98 -6.19 -41.07
CA SER A 116 -3.06 -6.31 -39.94
C SER A 116 -3.76 -6.98 -38.76
N VAL A 117 -3.01 -7.79 -38.00
CA VAL A 117 -3.50 -8.39 -36.76
C VAL A 117 -3.65 -7.28 -35.73
N LYS A 118 -4.79 -7.27 -35.04
CA LYS A 118 -5.09 -6.32 -33.95
C LYS A 118 -4.88 -6.97 -32.59
N LYS A 119 -5.33 -8.22 -32.42
CA LYS A 119 -5.29 -8.92 -31.14
C LYS A 119 -5.08 -10.41 -31.34
N ILE A 120 -4.21 -11.01 -30.52
CA ILE A 120 -4.03 -12.46 -30.41
C ILE A 120 -4.19 -12.83 -28.93
N VAL A 121 -4.93 -13.89 -28.66
CA VAL A 121 -5.08 -14.49 -27.33
C VAL A 121 -4.21 -15.75 -27.28
N MET A 122 -3.35 -15.85 -26.27
CA MET A 122 -2.48 -17.00 -26.06
C MET A 122 -2.61 -17.51 -24.62
N THR A 123 -2.22 -18.76 -24.42
CA THR A 123 -2.07 -19.37 -23.10
C THR A 123 -0.59 -19.54 -22.79
N ASP A 124 -0.19 -19.15 -21.59
CA ASP A 124 1.17 -19.31 -21.11
C ASP A 124 1.42 -20.71 -20.52
N ALA A 125 2.68 -21.04 -20.23
CA ALA A 125 3.03 -22.36 -19.70
C ALA A 125 2.44 -22.67 -18.31
N SER A 126 1.91 -21.66 -17.61
CA SER A 126 1.20 -21.81 -16.34
C SER A 126 -0.31 -21.94 -16.51
N GLY A 127 -0.83 -21.84 -17.74
CA GLY A 127 -2.24 -21.86 -18.06
C GLY A 127 -2.92 -20.48 -17.93
N ALA A 128 -2.15 -19.40 -17.79
CA ALA A 128 -2.68 -18.05 -17.72
C ALA A 128 -2.92 -17.49 -19.14
N GLU A 129 -4.03 -16.78 -19.31
CA GLU A 129 -4.34 -16.07 -20.55
C GLU A 129 -3.42 -14.84 -20.70
N VAL A 130 -2.87 -14.69 -21.90
CA VAL A 130 -2.03 -13.58 -22.31
C VAL A 130 -2.62 -12.98 -23.58
N VAL A 131 -3.06 -11.73 -23.49
CA VAL A 131 -3.59 -10.97 -24.61
C VAL A 131 -2.51 -10.06 -25.17
N MET A 132 -2.19 -10.22 -26.45
CA MET A 132 -1.29 -9.34 -27.18
C MET A 132 -2.10 -8.43 -28.10
N GLU A 133 -2.06 -7.13 -27.85
CA GLU A 133 -2.65 -6.09 -28.70
C GLU A 133 -1.57 -5.42 -29.53
N TYR A 134 -1.82 -5.30 -30.83
CA TYR A 134 -0.89 -4.73 -31.80
C TYR A 134 -1.44 -3.42 -32.35
N ALA A 135 -0.55 -2.47 -32.63
CA ALA A 135 -0.90 -1.26 -33.35
C ALA A 135 -1.23 -1.58 -34.81
N ASN A 136 -1.98 -0.68 -35.47
CA ASN A 136 -2.27 -0.83 -36.88
C ASN A 136 -1.02 -0.54 -37.71
N ASP A 137 -0.46 -1.57 -38.33
CA ASP A 137 0.75 -1.51 -39.17
C ASP A 137 0.55 -0.81 -40.52
N VAL A 138 -0.70 -0.59 -40.94
CA VAL A 138 -1.03 -0.10 -42.30
C VAL A 138 -1.86 1.19 -42.30
N SER A 139 -2.05 1.84 -41.15
CA SER A 139 -2.56 3.22 -41.14
C SER A 139 -1.43 4.16 -41.54
N GLN A 140 -1.56 4.82 -42.70
CA GLN A 140 -0.75 5.98 -43.07
C GLN A 140 -1.28 7.25 -42.41
#